data_AF-A0A6C0H8X8-F1
#
_entry.id   AF-A0A6C0H8X8-F1
#
_cell.length_a   1.000
_cell.length_b   1.000
_cell.length_c   1.000
_cell.angle_alpha   90.00
_cell.angle_beta   90.00
_cell.angle_gamma   90.00
#
_symmetry.space_group_name_H-M   'P 1'
#
loop_
_entity.id
_entity.type
_entity.pdbx_description
1 polymer ?
#
loop_
_entity_poly.entity_id
_entity_poly.type
_entity_poly.pdbx_seq_one_letter_code
_entity_poly.pdbx_strand_id
1 'polypeptide(L)'
;MNKNYLLICELFHPDLHGYDANESDPNIMGHYIMIHIDENSDQDSEYYSDSDSDNEDDYFILNQVMIDIYRKKYKYLTSCYKKNNLEIIHPTIRNYFNIISSENYIIPQIGYKVYLSGNECVAILKTFWLRIIQRCWKRVYRTRKEMLKPQNIIKSQRLREINPHYHIRIPSINGMFWFG
;
A
#
# COMPACT_ATOMS: atom_id res chain seq x y z
N MET A 1 -15.64 14.81 -3.25
CA MET A 1 -14.59 14.02 -2.57
C MET A 1 -14.61 12.63 -3.17
N ASN A 2 -13.47 12.06 -3.58
CA ASN A 2 -13.45 10.70 -4.11
C ASN A 2 -13.70 9.70 -2.98
N LYS A 3 -14.66 8.80 -3.18
CA LYS A 3 -14.96 7.69 -2.26
C LYS A 3 -13.76 6.75 -2.18
N ASN A 4 -13.40 6.35 -0.97
CA ASN A 4 -12.34 5.39 -0.75
C ASN A 4 -12.95 4.01 -0.53
N TYR A 5 -12.29 3.01 -1.06
CA TYR A 5 -12.72 1.62 -1.00
C TYR A 5 -11.60 0.77 -0.44
N LEU A 6 -11.98 -0.34 0.17
CA LEU A 6 -11.08 -1.47 0.35
C LEU A 6 -10.98 -2.18 -0.99
N LEU A 7 -9.77 -2.41 -1.48
CA LEU A 7 -9.54 -2.93 -2.82
C LEU A 7 -8.36 -3.90 -2.85
N ILE A 8 -8.44 -4.87 -3.74
CA ILE A 8 -7.35 -5.77 -4.09
C ILE A 8 -6.85 -5.31 -5.45
N CYS A 9 -5.54 -5.12 -5.57
CA CYS A 9 -4.92 -4.63 -6.79
C CYS A 9 -3.55 -5.28 -7.02
N GLU A 10 -3.14 -5.36 -8.27
CA GLU A 10 -1.80 -5.77 -8.68
C GLU A 10 -1.13 -4.67 -9.49
N LEU A 11 0.19 -4.66 -9.50
CA LEU A 11 0.96 -3.71 -10.30
C LEU A 11 0.88 -4.10 -11.78
N PHE A 12 0.53 -3.14 -12.65
CA PHE A 12 0.47 -3.36 -14.09
C PHE A 12 1.79 -3.93 -14.62
N HIS A 13 1.69 -4.71 -15.68
CA HIS A 13 2.83 -5.24 -16.43
C HIS A 13 2.31 -5.57 -17.84
N PRO A 14 2.94 -5.03 -18.91
CA PRO A 14 2.43 -5.16 -20.27
C PRO A 14 2.29 -6.63 -20.70
N ASP A 15 3.30 -7.45 -20.42
CA ASP A 15 3.27 -8.86 -20.85
C ASP A 15 2.26 -9.72 -20.08
N LEU A 16 1.84 -9.29 -18.89
CA LEU A 16 0.90 -10.08 -18.06
C LEU A 16 -0.55 -9.65 -18.26
N HIS A 17 -0.79 -8.37 -18.53
CA HIS A 17 -2.14 -7.80 -18.63
C HIS A 17 -2.53 -7.42 -20.06
N GLY A 18 -1.57 -7.41 -20.98
CA GLY A 18 -1.73 -6.83 -22.32
C GLY A 18 -1.47 -5.32 -22.31
N TYR A 19 -0.86 -4.82 -23.38
CA TYR A 19 -0.72 -3.39 -23.65
C TYR A 19 -0.86 -3.19 -25.16
N ASP A 20 -1.82 -2.36 -25.57
CA ASP A 20 -1.97 -1.93 -26.96
C ASP A 20 -1.65 -0.44 -27.05
N ALA A 21 -0.71 -0.07 -27.92
CA ALA A 21 -0.33 1.33 -28.11
C ALA A 21 -1.47 2.21 -28.67
N ASN A 22 -2.51 1.62 -29.27
CA ASN A 22 -3.64 2.35 -29.84
C ASN A 22 -4.82 2.46 -28.88
N GLU A 23 -5.01 1.45 -28.02
CA GLU A 23 -6.16 1.36 -27.12
C GLU A 23 -5.80 1.68 -25.67
N SER A 24 -4.61 1.30 -25.20
CA SER A 24 -4.21 1.49 -23.81
C SER A 24 -3.80 2.93 -23.50
N ASP A 25 -4.04 3.36 -22.26
CA ASP A 25 -3.55 4.67 -21.79
C ASP A 25 -2.02 4.66 -21.75
N PRO A 26 -1.33 5.65 -22.35
CA PRO A 26 0.13 5.70 -22.40
C PRO A 26 0.78 5.79 -21.01
N ASN A 27 0.04 6.22 -19.98
CA ASN A 27 0.52 6.36 -18.62
C ASN A 27 0.19 5.17 -17.72
N ILE A 28 -0.46 4.10 -18.21
CA ILE A 28 -0.80 2.93 -17.39
C ILE A 28 0.42 2.26 -16.74
N MET A 29 1.60 2.47 -17.30
CA MET A 29 2.87 1.95 -16.79
C MET A 29 3.13 2.40 -15.35
N GLY A 30 3.13 1.44 -14.42
CA GLY A 30 3.38 1.69 -13.00
C GLY A 30 2.12 1.99 -12.18
N HIS A 31 0.93 1.99 -12.80
CA HIS A 31 -0.33 1.99 -12.05
C HIS A 31 -0.63 0.62 -11.46
N TYR A 32 -1.49 0.62 -10.45
CA TYR A 32 -2.08 -0.60 -9.90
C TYR A 32 -3.39 -0.90 -10.61
N ILE A 33 -3.50 -2.05 -11.25
CA ILE A 33 -4.76 -2.56 -11.82
C ILE A 33 -5.63 -3.10 -10.69
N MET A 34 -6.92 -2.77 -10.77
CA MET A 34 -7.92 -3.27 -9.84
C MET A 34 -8.27 -4.73 -10.15
N ILE A 35 -8.16 -5.59 -9.15
CA ILE A 35 -8.61 -7.00 -9.20
C ILE A 35 -10.02 -7.12 -8.63
N HIS A 36 -10.25 -6.48 -7.47
CA HIS A 36 -11.50 -6.54 -6.74
C HIS A 36 -11.68 -5.28 -5.90
N ILE A 37 -12.92 -4.87 -5.70
CA ILE A 37 -13.31 -3.70 -4.92
C ILE A 37 -14.43 -4.09 -3.97
N ASP A 38 -14.34 -3.60 -2.75
CA ASP A 38 -15.39 -3.73 -1.75
C ASP A 38 -16.36 -2.55 -1.87
N GLU A 39 -17.50 -2.82 -2.51
CA GLU A 39 -18.55 -1.85 -2.76
C GLU A 39 -19.65 -1.87 -1.67
N ASN A 40 -19.36 -2.33 -0.45
CA ASN A 40 -20.34 -2.39 0.66
C ASN A 40 -20.71 -1.02 1.27
N SER A 41 -20.92 0.01 0.48
CA SER A 41 -21.64 1.19 0.98
C SER A 41 -22.41 1.87 -0.16
N ASP A 42 -23.71 2.05 0.07
CA ASP A 42 -24.58 3.05 -0.53
C ASP A 42 -24.99 2.90 -2.02
N GLN A 43 -26.03 2.07 -2.19
CA GLN A 43 -27.22 2.21 -3.06
C GLN A 43 -27.15 1.97 -4.59
N ASP A 44 -28.18 1.23 -5.05
CA ASP A 44 -28.74 1.08 -6.42
C ASP A 44 -28.38 -0.17 -7.25
N SER A 45 -28.43 -1.37 -6.65
CA SER A 45 -28.70 -2.60 -7.41
C SER A 45 -30.21 -2.92 -7.39
N GLU A 46 -31.01 -2.09 -8.05
CA GLU A 46 -32.39 -2.43 -8.42
C GLU A 46 -32.37 -3.36 -9.66
N TYR A 47 -31.85 -4.59 -9.53
CA TYR A 47 -32.01 -5.62 -10.56
C TYR A 47 -31.66 -7.04 -10.04
N TYR A 48 -32.70 -7.78 -9.65
CA TYR A 48 -32.80 -9.24 -9.41
C TYR A 48 -31.78 -9.95 -8.50
N SER A 49 -32.21 -10.36 -7.30
CA SER A 49 -32.38 -11.79 -6.95
C SER A 49 -32.96 -11.91 -5.54
N ASP A 50 -34.19 -12.43 -5.50
CA ASP A 50 -34.87 -12.92 -4.31
C ASP A 50 -34.13 -14.19 -3.84
N SER A 51 -33.30 -14.06 -2.81
CA SER A 51 -32.78 -15.17 -2.03
C SER A 51 -32.26 -14.67 -0.69
N ASP A 52 -33.10 -14.83 0.34
CA ASP A 52 -32.77 -14.67 1.75
C ASP A 52 -31.45 -15.36 2.11
N SER A 53 -30.38 -14.59 2.33
CA SER A 53 -29.23 -15.01 3.17
C SER A 53 -28.32 -13.81 3.46
N ASP A 54 -28.63 -13.08 4.53
CA ASP A 54 -27.75 -12.08 5.14
C ASP A 54 -26.49 -12.73 5.74
N ASN A 55 -25.54 -13.15 4.90
CA ASN A 55 -24.25 -13.68 5.36
C ASN A 55 -23.11 -12.74 4.97
N GLU A 56 -22.83 -11.75 5.82
CA GLU A 56 -21.57 -10.99 5.78
C GLU A 56 -20.34 -11.92 5.74
N ASP A 57 -20.48 -13.14 6.28
CA ASP A 57 -19.50 -14.22 6.24
C ASP A 57 -19.14 -14.67 4.81
N ASP A 58 -20.12 -14.77 3.89
CA ASP A 58 -19.89 -15.23 2.52
C ASP A 58 -19.07 -14.19 1.71
N TYR A 59 -19.25 -12.90 2.01
CA TYR A 59 -18.52 -11.80 1.39
C TYR A 59 -17.05 -11.74 1.85
N PHE A 60 -16.81 -11.92 3.15
CA PHE A 60 -15.44 -12.01 3.69
C PHE A 60 -14.70 -13.24 3.15
N ILE A 61 -15.40 -14.36 2.98
CA ILE A 61 -14.87 -15.57 2.35
C ILE A 61 -14.45 -15.28 0.91
N LEU A 62 -15.27 -14.58 0.11
CA LEU A 62 -14.94 -14.26 -1.28
C LEU A 62 -13.65 -13.42 -1.40
N ASN A 63 -13.49 -12.41 -0.54
CA ASN A 63 -12.28 -11.60 -0.47
C ASN A 63 -11.03 -12.43 -0.14
N GLN A 64 -11.15 -13.32 0.85
CA GLN A 64 -10.06 -14.20 1.25
C GLN A 64 -9.69 -15.20 0.14
N VAL A 65 -10.68 -15.76 -0.54
CA VAL A 65 -10.49 -16.66 -1.69
C VAL A 65 -9.76 -15.95 -2.83
N MET A 66 -10.17 -14.73 -3.17
CA MET A 66 -9.51 -13.93 -4.22
C MET A 66 -8.04 -13.66 -3.88
N ILE A 67 -7.74 -13.26 -2.64
CA ILE A 67 -6.37 -13.06 -2.18
C ILE A 67 -5.56 -14.35 -2.32
N ASP A 68 -6.10 -15.48 -1.90
CA ASP A 68 -5.40 -16.76 -1.93
C ASP A 68 -5.14 -17.27 -3.35
N ILE A 69 -6.09 -17.05 -4.28
CA ILE A 69 -5.92 -17.34 -5.71
C ILE A 69 -4.74 -16.55 -6.29
N TYR A 70 -4.72 -15.23 -6.07
CA TYR A 70 -3.67 -14.37 -6.63
C TYR A 70 -2.32 -14.60 -5.96
N ARG A 71 -2.28 -14.90 -4.65
CA ARG A 71 -1.05 -15.33 -3.97
C ARG A 71 -0.50 -16.62 -4.58
N LYS A 72 -1.35 -17.60 -4.86
CA LYS A 72 -0.94 -18.85 -5.54
C LYS A 72 -0.42 -18.56 -6.96
N LYS A 73 -1.11 -17.72 -7.74
CA LYS A 73 -0.68 -17.26 -9.08
C LYS A 73 0.76 -16.72 -9.04
N TYR A 74 1.03 -15.73 -8.18
CA TYR A 74 2.35 -15.12 -8.11
C TYR A 74 3.42 -16.00 -7.48
N LYS A 75 3.07 -16.84 -6.50
CA LYS A 75 3.98 -17.85 -5.95
C LYS A 75 4.43 -18.84 -7.03
N TYR A 76 3.49 -19.34 -7.83
CA TYR A 76 3.80 -20.21 -8.96
C TYR A 76 4.67 -19.49 -10.00
N LEU A 77 4.24 -18.31 -10.45
CA LEU A 77 4.96 -17.50 -11.45
C LEU A 77 6.42 -17.25 -11.03
N THR A 78 6.63 -16.72 -9.83
CA THR A 78 7.97 -16.41 -9.32
C THR A 78 8.82 -17.67 -9.11
N SER A 79 8.22 -18.79 -8.70
CA SER A 79 8.92 -20.07 -8.58
C SER A 79 9.38 -20.61 -9.93
N CYS A 80 8.54 -20.52 -10.96
CA CYS A 80 8.88 -20.95 -12.31
C CYS A 80 10.03 -20.12 -12.90
N TYR A 81 10.02 -18.80 -12.72
CA TYR A 81 11.09 -17.94 -13.19
C TYR A 81 12.41 -18.22 -12.46
N LYS A 82 12.38 -18.34 -11.11
CA LYS A 82 13.57 -18.70 -10.33
C LYS A 82 14.16 -20.05 -10.75
N LYS A 83 13.32 -21.07 -10.97
CA LYS A 83 13.78 -22.41 -11.36
C LYS A 83 14.52 -22.40 -12.71
N ASN A 84 14.12 -21.52 -13.62
CA ASN A 84 14.72 -21.38 -14.94
C ASN A 84 15.85 -20.33 -14.99
N ASN A 85 16.26 -19.76 -13.85
CA ASN A 85 17.22 -18.65 -13.77
C ASN A 85 16.81 -17.44 -14.65
N LEU A 86 15.52 -17.13 -14.68
CA LEU A 86 14.95 -15.99 -15.40
C LEU A 86 14.39 -14.96 -14.41
N GLU A 87 14.28 -13.71 -14.85
CA GLU A 87 13.65 -12.62 -14.10
C GLU A 87 12.57 -11.94 -14.94
N ILE A 88 11.45 -11.59 -14.30
CA ILE A 88 10.39 -10.79 -14.93
C ILE A 88 10.79 -9.32 -14.81
N ILE A 89 11.04 -8.69 -15.96
CA ILE A 89 11.50 -7.30 -16.04
C ILE A 89 10.32 -6.41 -16.38
N HIS A 90 10.03 -5.45 -15.50
CA HIS A 90 9.02 -4.43 -15.75
C HIS A 90 9.66 -3.19 -16.40
N PRO A 91 9.02 -2.55 -17.41
CA PRO A 91 9.57 -1.38 -18.10
C PRO A 91 10.02 -0.23 -17.18
N THR A 92 9.15 0.18 -16.25
CA THR A 92 9.42 1.31 -15.33
C THR A 92 9.97 0.88 -13.96
N ILE A 93 9.59 -0.29 -13.45
CA ILE A 93 9.78 -0.66 -12.04
C ILE A 93 10.95 -1.64 -11.92
N ARG A 94 12.13 -1.07 -11.60
CA ARG A 94 13.40 -1.82 -11.50
C ARG A 94 13.35 -3.00 -10.54
N ASN A 95 12.63 -2.85 -9.41
CA ASN A 95 12.56 -3.87 -8.37
C ASN A 95 11.29 -4.75 -8.47
N TYR A 96 10.70 -4.87 -9.66
CA TYR A 96 9.40 -5.54 -9.86
C TYR A 96 9.40 -6.98 -9.37
N PHE A 97 10.41 -7.77 -9.76
CA PHE A 97 10.49 -9.19 -9.40
C PHE A 97 10.45 -9.43 -7.89
N ASN A 98 11.15 -8.60 -7.11
CA ASN A 98 11.16 -8.69 -5.66
C ASN A 98 9.84 -8.24 -5.04
N ILE A 99 9.14 -7.27 -5.65
CA ILE A 99 7.81 -6.83 -5.22
C ILE A 99 6.82 -8.00 -5.37
N ILE A 100 6.73 -8.61 -6.56
CA ILE A 100 5.77 -9.69 -6.83
C ILE A 100 6.14 -11.01 -6.14
N SER A 101 7.41 -11.21 -5.78
CA SER A 101 7.88 -12.37 -5.01
C SER A 101 7.56 -12.28 -3.52
N SER A 102 7.12 -11.12 -3.03
CA SER A 102 6.77 -10.96 -1.62
C SER A 102 5.48 -11.70 -1.28
N GLU A 103 5.46 -12.41 -0.14
CA GLU A 103 4.23 -13.02 0.39
C GLU A 103 3.13 -11.98 0.66
N ASN A 104 3.54 -10.74 0.94
CA ASN A 104 2.65 -9.61 1.22
C ASN A 104 2.38 -8.74 -0.02
N TYR A 105 2.63 -9.25 -1.22
CA TYR A 105 2.37 -8.51 -2.45
C TYR A 105 0.86 -8.26 -2.66
N ILE A 106 0.07 -9.34 -2.63
CA ILE A 106 -1.38 -9.27 -2.75
C ILE A 106 -1.97 -9.20 -1.33
N ILE A 107 -2.41 -8.00 -0.98
CA ILE A 107 -3.09 -7.66 0.28
C ILE A 107 -4.19 -6.64 -0.01
N PRO A 108 -5.22 -6.55 0.85
CA PRO A 108 -6.18 -5.45 0.80
C PRO A 108 -5.48 -4.09 0.96
N GLN A 109 -5.87 -3.14 0.11
CA GLN A 109 -5.38 -1.76 0.11
C GLN A 109 -6.56 -0.80 0.27
N ILE A 110 -6.27 0.42 0.72
CA ILE A 110 -7.23 1.52 0.74
C ILE A 110 -6.87 2.50 -0.36
N GLY A 111 -7.82 2.77 -1.26
CA GLY A 111 -7.61 3.69 -2.36
C GLY A 111 -8.93 4.10 -3.00
N TYR A 112 -8.85 4.74 -4.16
CA TYR A 112 -10.03 5.07 -4.97
C TYR A 112 -9.85 4.58 -6.41
N LYS A 113 -10.98 4.26 -7.05
CA LYS A 113 -11.07 3.81 -8.44
C LYS A 113 -10.89 4.97 -9.39
N VAL A 114 -10.14 4.77 -10.46
CA VAL A 114 -10.03 5.70 -11.60
C VAL A 114 -10.02 4.87 -12.88
N TYR A 115 -10.75 5.31 -13.89
CA TYR A 115 -10.61 4.79 -15.24
C TYR A 115 -9.67 5.69 -16.03
N LEU A 116 -8.71 5.07 -16.71
CA LEU A 116 -7.79 5.75 -17.63
C LEU A 116 -8.42 5.90 -19.03
N SER A 117 -7.74 6.58 -19.95
CA SER A 117 -8.30 6.85 -21.29
C SER A 117 -8.53 5.59 -22.11
N GLY A 118 -7.77 4.52 -21.85
CA GLY A 118 -7.91 3.21 -22.49
C GLY A 118 -8.91 2.27 -21.82
N ASN A 119 -9.82 2.81 -21.00
CA ASN A 119 -10.81 2.06 -20.21
C ASN A 119 -10.22 1.12 -19.16
N GLU A 120 -8.94 1.25 -18.81
CA GLU A 120 -8.33 0.43 -17.77
C GLU A 120 -8.74 0.92 -16.38
N CYS A 121 -9.16 -0.02 -15.54
CA CYS A 121 -9.56 0.26 -14.17
C CYS A 121 -8.34 0.22 -13.24
N VAL A 122 -7.89 1.40 -12.81
CA VAL A 122 -6.73 1.54 -11.92
C VAL A 122 -7.12 2.01 -10.52
N ALA A 123 -6.31 1.61 -9.55
CA ALA A 123 -6.44 2.01 -8.15
C ALA A 123 -5.37 3.03 -7.78
N ILE A 124 -5.80 4.15 -7.19
CA ILE A 124 -4.88 5.13 -6.59
C ILE A 124 -4.81 4.89 -5.09
N LEU A 125 -3.67 4.33 -4.64
CA LEU A 125 -3.48 3.89 -3.26
C LEU A 125 -3.27 5.08 -2.32
N LYS A 126 -4.11 5.22 -1.29
CA LYS A 126 -3.93 6.19 -0.19
C LYS A 126 -2.98 5.69 0.89
N THR A 127 -2.72 4.38 0.93
CA THR A 127 -1.80 3.77 1.89
C THR A 127 -0.37 4.30 1.74
N PHE A 128 0.02 4.86 0.59
CA PHE A 128 1.33 5.50 0.42
C PHE A 128 1.54 6.67 1.40
N TRP A 129 0.62 7.64 1.40
CA TRP A 129 0.68 8.81 2.28
C TRP A 129 0.56 8.42 3.75
N LEU A 130 -0.33 7.47 4.05
CA LEU A 130 -0.48 6.94 5.39
C LEU A 130 0.82 6.30 5.88
N ARG A 131 1.51 5.50 5.05
CA ARG A 131 2.80 4.88 5.39
C ARG A 131 3.89 5.91 5.63
N ILE A 132 3.91 7.01 4.87
CA ILE A 132 4.85 8.11 5.08
C ILE A 132 4.61 8.76 6.45
N ILE A 133 3.34 9.09 6.77
CA ILE A 133 2.96 9.67 8.06
C ILE A 133 3.29 8.70 9.21
N GLN A 134 2.95 7.42 9.06
CA GLN A 134 3.25 6.39 10.06
C GLN A 134 4.76 6.22 10.30
N ARG A 135 5.58 6.20 9.24
CA ARG A 135 7.05 6.16 9.36
C ARG A 135 7.57 7.38 10.12
N CYS A 136 7.03 8.55 9.79
CA CYS A 136 7.34 9.81 10.43
C CYS A 136 7.05 9.77 11.94
N TRP A 137 5.83 9.37 12.31
CA TRP A 137 5.43 9.20 13.71
C TRP A 137 6.26 8.17 14.46
N LYS A 138 6.50 6.99 13.86
CA LYS A 138 7.34 5.95 14.47
C LYS A 138 8.76 6.44 14.73
N ARG A 139 9.32 7.28 13.86
CA ARG A 139 10.64 7.92 14.06
C ARG A 139 10.63 8.87 15.26
N VAL A 140 9.69 9.83 15.33
CA VAL A 140 9.59 10.76 16.47
C VAL A 140 9.39 10.00 17.77
N TYR A 141 8.46 9.04 17.76
CA TYR A 141 8.17 8.23 18.92
C TYR A 141 9.42 7.50 19.42
N ARG A 142 10.20 6.90 18.51
CA ARG A 142 11.48 6.25 18.85
C ARG A 142 12.45 7.25 19.47
N THR A 143 12.65 8.42 18.87
CA THR A 143 13.55 9.45 19.42
C THR A 143 13.11 9.92 20.80
N ARG A 144 11.80 10.15 21.01
CA ARG A 144 11.26 10.52 22.32
C ARG A 144 11.47 9.40 23.35
N LYS A 145 11.21 8.15 22.97
CA LYS A 145 11.45 6.99 23.83
C LYS A 145 12.92 6.85 24.22
N GLU A 146 13.84 7.12 23.29
CA GLU A 146 15.28 7.15 23.57
C GLU A 146 15.64 8.28 24.56
N MET A 147 15.12 9.50 24.38
CA MET A 147 15.35 10.63 25.29
C MET A 147 14.85 10.36 26.72
N LEU A 148 13.75 9.61 26.85
CA LEU A 148 13.17 9.23 28.14
C LEU A 148 13.90 8.07 28.82
N LYS A 149 14.95 7.50 28.22
CA LYS A 149 15.76 6.49 28.90
C LYS A 149 16.46 7.10 30.12
N PRO A 150 16.53 6.39 31.27
CA PRO A 150 17.12 6.91 32.50
C PRO A 150 18.53 7.50 32.32
N GLN A 151 19.36 6.83 31.51
CA GLN A 151 20.73 7.26 31.19
C GLN A 151 20.76 8.65 30.53
N ASN A 152 19.84 8.90 29.60
CA ASN A 152 19.73 10.17 28.88
C ASN A 152 19.13 11.27 29.76
N ILE A 153 18.18 10.91 30.64
CA ILE A 153 17.63 11.84 31.64
C ILE A 153 18.74 12.35 32.56
N ILE A 154 19.53 11.44 33.14
CA ILE A 154 20.65 11.79 34.05
C ILE A 154 21.68 12.68 33.32
N LYS A 155 22.07 12.29 32.10
CA LYS A 155 22.98 13.09 31.27
C LYS A 155 22.44 14.50 31.03
N SER A 156 21.13 14.61 30.77
CA SER A 156 20.48 15.90 30.53
C SER A 156 20.36 16.78 31.77
N GLN A 157 20.26 16.19 32.96
CA GLN A 157 20.25 16.91 34.24
C GLN A 157 21.64 17.48 34.53
N ARG A 158 22.68 16.67 34.38
CA ARG A 158 24.08 17.13 34.51
C ARG A 158 24.42 18.28 33.56
N LEU A 159 23.98 18.19 32.30
CA LEU A 159 24.20 19.28 31.33
C LEU A 159 23.48 20.58 31.74
N ARG A 160 22.32 20.50 32.40
CA ARG A 160 21.63 21.68 32.96
C ARG A 160 22.34 22.26 34.18
N GLU A 161 22.95 21.41 35.01
CA GLU A 161 23.73 21.86 36.16
C GLU A 161 24.96 22.68 35.73
N ILE A 162 25.61 22.27 34.64
CA ILE A 162 26.84 22.92 34.12
C ILE A 162 26.50 24.15 33.26
N ASN A 163 25.37 24.14 32.55
CA ASN A 163 24.95 25.24 31.68
C ASN A 163 23.49 25.62 31.96
N PRO A 164 23.24 26.78 32.62
CA PRO A 164 21.89 27.28 32.92
C PRO A 164 21.03 27.54 31.68
N HIS A 165 21.63 27.75 30.52
CA HIS A 165 20.95 27.99 29.24
C HIS A 165 20.74 26.71 28.41
N TYR A 166 21.05 25.54 28.96
CA TYR A 166 20.85 24.28 28.24
C TYR A 166 19.35 23.96 28.10
N HIS A 167 18.89 23.85 26.85
CA HIS A 167 17.52 23.46 26.52
C HIS A 167 17.50 22.22 25.60
N ILE A 168 16.68 21.24 25.95
CA ILE A 168 16.45 20.05 25.13
C ILE A 168 15.30 20.35 24.18
N ARG A 169 15.57 20.32 22.87
CA ARG A 169 14.49 20.38 21.87
C ARG A 169 13.87 19.00 21.70
N ILE A 170 12.67 18.83 22.24
CA ILE A 170 11.89 17.60 22.03
C ILE A 170 11.40 17.60 20.57
N PRO A 171 11.67 16.53 19.80
CA PRO A 171 11.20 16.47 18.42
C PRO A 171 9.68 16.55 18.40
N SER A 172 9.16 17.51 17.63
CA SER A 172 7.73 17.71 17.40
C SER A 172 7.31 17.09 16.07
N ILE A 173 6.01 16.95 15.83
CA ILE A 173 5.49 16.52 14.52
C ILE A 173 5.58 17.67 13.49
N ASN A 174 5.64 18.93 13.96
CA ASN A 174 5.73 20.12 13.11
C ASN A 174 7.17 20.29 12.59
N GLY A 175 7.30 20.60 11.29
CA GLY A 175 8.60 20.78 10.60
C GLY A 175 9.25 19.47 10.12
N MET A 176 8.50 18.36 10.06
CA MET A 176 9.05 17.03 9.76
C MET A 176 9.11 16.64 8.28
N PHE A 177 8.35 17.32 7.42
CA PHE A 177 8.32 17.11 5.97
C PHE A 177 9.24 18.04 5.18
N TRP A 178 9.80 19.04 5.86
CA TRP A 178 10.75 19.98 5.28
C TRP A 178 12.12 19.74 5.92
N PHE A 179 13.13 19.53 5.09
CA PHE A 179 14.52 19.58 5.52
C PHE A 179 14.90 21.06 5.71
N GLY A 180 15.50 21.37 6.87
CA GLY A 180 16.14 22.67 7.13
C GLY A 180 15.24 23.65 7.86
#